data_AF-A0A699U9X6-F1
#
_entry.id   AF-A0A699U9X6-F1
#
_cell.length_a   1.000
_cell.length_b   1.000
_cell.length_c   1.000
_cell.angle_alpha   90.00
_cell.angle_beta   90.00
_cell.angle_gamma   90.00
#
_symmetry.space_group_name_H-M   'P 1'
#
loop_
_entity.id
_entity.type
_entity.pdbx_description
1 polymer ?
#
loop_
_entity_poly.entity_id
_entity_poly.type
_entity_poly.pdbx_seq_one_letter_code
_entity_poly.pdbx_strand_id
1 'polypeptide(L)'
;LGPVVNSPDFDAYYTLSAAGEDAYLVSARDGIDGSKDIFRIALAPAFKPDVVTLVQGKVLDAVTKKPIRAIIHYENLITGEEIGVAESSPIDGSYTIVLPAGVQYGMRAEAPEYLAENANLDVAAAEKYSEKTQDLYLVPFKVGQKVRLNNIFFPQSKFYLQPSSFPELLRLVKTMKQYPTLEILIGGHTDNQGDPAL
;
A
#
# COMPACT_ATOMS: atom_id res chain seq x y z
N LEU A 1 -22.59 -19.84 -7.81
CA LEU A 1 -22.25 -19.71 -9.25
C LEU A 1 -23.45 -19.83 -10.18
N GLY A 2 -24.53 -20.53 -9.83
CA GLY A 2 -25.84 -20.41 -10.52
C GLY A 2 -25.82 -20.87 -11.99
N PRO A 3 -26.97 -20.86 -12.69
CA PRO A 3 -27.09 -21.39 -14.05
C PRO A 3 -26.39 -20.54 -15.13
N VAL A 4 -25.87 -19.36 -14.75
CA VAL A 4 -25.11 -18.47 -15.64
C VAL A 4 -23.70 -19.01 -15.87
N VAL A 5 -23.12 -19.70 -14.89
CA VAL A 5 -21.76 -20.25 -14.95
C VAL A 5 -21.80 -21.78 -14.96
N ASN A 6 -22.64 -22.41 -14.13
CA ASN A 6 -22.72 -23.86 -14.04
C ASN A 6 -23.62 -24.42 -15.14
N SER A 7 -23.10 -25.43 -15.84
CA SER A 7 -23.81 -26.34 -16.71
C SER A 7 -24.45 -27.50 -15.93
N PRO A 8 -25.28 -28.33 -16.58
CA PRO A 8 -25.72 -29.61 -16.03
C PRO A 8 -24.60 -30.65 -15.92
N ASP A 9 -23.46 -30.42 -16.59
CA ASP A 9 -22.31 -31.31 -16.60
C ASP A 9 -21.35 -31.02 -15.42
N PHE A 10 -20.21 -31.72 -15.41
CA PHE A 10 -19.19 -31.48 -14.39
C PHE A 10 -18.51 -30.13 -14.61
N ASP A 11 -18.66 -29.22 -13.64
CA ASP A 11 -17.93 -27.95 -13.55
C ASP A 11 -17.21 -27.82 -12.21
N ALA A 12 -15.92 -27.50 -12.25
CA ALA A 12 -15.11 -27.35 -11.04
C ALA A 12 -13.95 -26.35 -11.23
N TYR A 13 -13.25 -26.07 -10.11
CA TYR A 13 -12.01 -25.29 -10.09
C TYR A 13 -12.15 -23.87 -10.67
N TYR A 14 -13.28 -23.22 -10.37
CA TYR A 14 -13.51 -21.84 -10.74
C TYR A 14 -12.44 -20.92 -10.11
N THR A 15 -11.78 -20.13 -10.94
CA THR A 15 -10.83 -19.11 -10.51
C THR A 15 -10.94 -17.85 -11.37
N LEU A 16 -10.56 -16.71 -10.81
CA LEU A 16 -10.61 -15.41 -11.48
C LEU A 16 -9.21 -15.01 -11.95
N SER A 17 -9.12 -14.35 -13.11
CA SER A 17 -7.90 -13.62 -13.46
C SER A 17 -7.67 -12.50 -12.44
N ALA A 18 -6.42 -12.12 -12.20
CA ALA A 18 -6.08 -11.04 -11.26
C ALA A 18 -6.78 -9.71 -11.64
N ALA A 19 -7.00 -9.48 -12.93
CA ALA A 19 -7.73 -8.32 -13.44
C ALA A 19 -9.25 -8.41 -13.28
N GLY A 20 -9.80 -9.57 -12.90
CA GLY A 20 -11.23 -9.77 -12.75
C GLY A 20 -12.04 -9.65 -14.05
N GLU A 21 -11.37 -9.76 -15.20
CA GLU A 21 -12.02 -9.69 -16.52
C GLU A 21 -12.54 -11.04 -16.99
N ASP A 22 -11.79 -12.10 -16.67
CA ASP A 22 -12.02 -13.47 -17.10
C ASP A 22 -12.09 -14.40 -15.88
N ALA A 23 -12.94 -15.42 -15.98
CA ALA A 23 -12.90 -16.56 -15.09
C ALA A 23 -12.50 -17.82 -15.85
N TYR A 24 -11.78 -18.70 -15.18
CA TYR A 24 -11.39 -20.01 -15.68
C TYR A 24 -12.10 -21.09 -14.88
N LEU A 25 -12.57 -22.13 -15.56
CA LEU A 25 -13.15 -23.31 -14.93
C LEU A 25 -12.78 -24.56 -15.73
N VAL A 26 -12.80 -25.72 -15.07
CA VAL A 26 -12.75 -27.01 -15.75
C VAL A 26 -14.17 -27.46 -15.98
N SER A 27 -14.53 -27.76 -17.23
CA SER A 27 -15.85 -28.26 -17.61
C SER A 27 -15.74 -29.51 -18.48
N ALA A 28 -16.70 -30.43 -18.32
CA ALA A 28 -16.91 -31.53 -19.27
C ALA A 28 -17.84 -31.14 -20.44
N ARG A 29 -18.47 -29.96 -20.37
CA ARG A 29 -19.33 -29.45 -21.45
C ARG A 29 -18.47 -29.12 -22.65
N ASP A 30 -18.85 -29.63 -23.82
CA ASP A 30 -18.16 -29.37 -25.11
C ASP A 30 -16.67 -29.76 -25.14
N GLY A 31 -16.23 -30.67 -24.27
CA GLY A 31 -14.87 -31.20 -24.30
C GLY A 31 -14.62 -32.15 -25.48
N ILE A 32 -13.40 -32.14 -26.02
CA ILE A 32 -13.01 -33.03 -27.13
C ILE A 32 -13.02 -34.48 -26.62
N ASP A 33 -13.81 -35.35 -27.25
CA ASP A 33 -13.96 -36.76 -26.87
C ASP A 33 -14.38 -36.98 -25.40
N GLY A 34 -15.15 -36.06 -24.82
CA GLY A 34 -15.59 -36.14 -23.42
C GLY A 34 -14.50 -35.81 -22.41
N SER A 35 -13.43 -35.12 -22.84
CA SER A 35 -12.41 -34.57 -21.96
C SER A 35 -12.98 -33.50 -21.02
N LYS A 36 -12.24 -33.23 -19.95
CA LYS A 36 -12.48 -32.10 -19.06
C LYS A 36 -11.48 -31.01 -19.41
N ASP A 37 -11.95 -29.98 -20.11
CA ASP A 37 -11.10 -28.92 -20.63
C ASP A 37 -11.19 -27.66 -19.76
N ILE A 38 -10.19 -26.79 -19.90
CA ILE A 38 -10.17 -25.48 -19.23
C ILE A 38 -10.90 -24.48 -20.13
N PHE A 39 -12.02 -23.97 -19.64
CA PHE A 39 -12.80 -22.92 -20.29
C PHE A 39 -12.50 -21.56 -19.70
N ARG A 40 -12.59 -20.53 -20.56
CA ARG A 40 -12.50 -19.12 -20.16
C ARG A 40 -13.83 -18.44 -20.44
N ILE A 41 -14.37 -17.74 -19.45
CA ILE A 41 -15.59 -16.95 -19.58
C ILE A 41 -15.32 -15.49 -19.22
N ALA A 42 -15.83 -14.56 -20.02
CA ALA A 42 -15.78 -13.14 -19.71
C ALA A 42 -16.83 -12.80 -18.65
N LEU A 43 -16.46 -11.99 -17.66
CA LEU A 43 -17.37 -11.60 -16.58
C LEU A 43 -18.27 -10.45 -16.99
N ALA A 44 -19.58 -10.62 -16.78
CA ALA A 44 -20.51 -9.51 -16.90
C ALA A 44 -20.16 -8.42 -15.87
N PRO A 45 -20.39 -7.12 -16.18
CA PRO A 45 -20.01 -6.02 -15.29
C PRO A 45 -20.47 -6.17 -13.84
N ALA A 46 -21.66 -6.73 -13.61
CA ALA A 46 -22.21 -6.96 -12.26
C ALA A 46 -21.44 -8.00 -11.41
N PHE A 47 -20.57 -8.79 -12.02
CA PHE A 47 -19.75 -9.81 -11.36
C PHE A 47 -18.25 -9.49 -11.38
N LYS A 48 -17.87 -8.31 -11.91
CA LYS A 48 -16.48 -7.87 -11.87
C LYS A 48 -16.13 -7.46 -10.44
N PRO A 49 -14.98 -7.91 -9.91
CA PRO A 49 -14.49 -7.43 -8.62
C PRO A 49 -14.15 -5.93 -8.70
N ASP A 50 -14.06 -5.31 -7.53
CA ASP A 50 -13.58 -3.93 -7.44
C ASP A 50 -12.18 -3.82 -8.04
N VAL A 51 -11.91 -2.68 -8.69
CA VAL A 51 -10.60 -2.39 -9.25
C VAL A 51 -9.61 -2.24 -8.10
N VAL A 52 -8.50 -2.97 -8.17
CA VAL A 52 -7.44 -2.94 -7.17
C VAL A 52 -6.08 -2.70 -7.79
N THR A 53 -5.19 -2.07 -7.03
CA THR A 53 -3.76 -2.02 -7.29
C THR A 53 -3.03 -2.99 -6.36
N LEU A 54 -2.28 -3.93 -6.92
CA LEU A 54 -1.38 -4.78 -6.17
C LEU A 54 -0.08 -4.03 -5.90
N VAL A 55 0.28 -3.85 -4.64
CA VAL A 55 1.54 -3.22 -4.23
C VAL A 55 2.47 -4.28 -3.68
N GLN A 56 3.67 -4.35 -4.24
CA GLN A 56 4.71 -5.26 -3.81
C GLN A 56 5.98 -4.47 -3.50
N GLY A 57 6.80 -4.99 -2.60
CA GLY A 57 8.08 -4.36 -2.32
C GLY A 57 8.78 -5.03 -1.16
N LYS A 58 9.85 -4.38 -0.68
CA LYS A 58 10.60 -4.83 0.48
C LYS A 58 10.67 -3.75 1.56
N VAL A 59 10.68 -4.18 2.81
CA VAL A 59 11.03 -3.34 3.95
C VAL A 59 12.51 -3.53 4.25
N LEU A 60 13.28 -2.45 4.13
CA LEU A 60 14.75 -2.48 4.19
C LEU A 60 15.29 -1.46 5.20
N ASP A 61 16.39 -1.80 5.85
CA ASP A 61 17.20 -0.83 6.59
C ASP A 61 17.73 0.23 5.63
N ALA A 62 17.46 1.51 5.91
CA ALA A 62 17.82 2.61 5.02
C ALA A 62 19.33 2.72 4.78
N VAL A 63 20.14 2.29 5.76
CA VAL A 63 21.61 2.37 5.74
C VAL A 63 22.22 1.09 5.19
N THR A 64 21.87 -0.06 5.75
CA THR A 64 22.51 -1.34 5.43
C THR A 64 21.86 -2.07 4.25
N LYS A 65 20.66 -1.65 3.84
CA LYS A 65 19.81 -2.30 2.83
C LYS A 65 19.45 -3.75 3.16
N LYS A 66 19.65 -4.18 4.41
CA LYS A 66 19.22 -5.50 4.87
C LYS A 66 17.70 -5.55 5.05
N PRO A 67 17.06 -6.69 4.80
CA PRO A 67 15.63 -6.85 5.02
C PRO A 67 15.27 -6.72 6.50
N ILE A 68 14.12 -6.11 6.76
CA ILE A 68 13.56 -5.96 8.10
C ILE A 68 12.16 -6.57 8.13
N ARG A 69 11.90 -7.37 9.16
CA ARG A 69 10.55 -7.79 9.55
C ARG A 69 9.84 -6.61 10.20
N ALA A 70 8.73 -6.17 9.63
CA ALA A 70 8.00 -4.98 10.06
C ALA A 70 6.50 -5.16 9.86
N ILE A 71 5.72 -4.43 10.64
CA ILE A 71 4.29 -4.26 10.42
C ILE A 71 4.07 -3.04 9.54
N ILE A 72 3.36 -3.21 8.44
CA ILE A 72 3.07 -2.15 7.47
C ILE A 72 1.64 -1.72 7.68
N HIS A 73 1.46 -0.50 8.16
CA HIS A 73 0.16 0.14 8.30
C HIS A 73 -0.15 0.91 7.02
N TYR A 74 -1.37 0.77 6.51
CA TYR A 74 -1.85 1.58 5.41
C TYR A 74 -3.22 2.19 5.71
N GLU A 75 -3.33 3.48 5.41
CA GLU A 75 -4.46 4.32 5.80
C GLU A 75 -4.94 5.16 4.61
N ASN A 76 -6.20 5.57 4.66
CA ASN A 76 -6.72 6.57 3.74
C ASN A 76 -6.19 7.95 4.16
N LEU A 77 -5.39 8.60 3.31
CA LEU A 77 -4.76 9.89 3.62
C LEU A 77 -5.75 11.04 3.83
N ILE A 78 -6.94 10.94 3.24
CA ILE A 78 -7.96 12.00 3.33
C ILE A 78 -8.68 11.90 4.68
N THR A 79 -9.05 10.69 5.10
CA THR A 79 -9.85 10.48 6.32
C THR A 79 -9.00 10.17 7.55
N GLY A 80 -7.76 9.71 7.37
CA GLY A 80 -6.91 9.19 8.44
C GLY A 80 -7.32 7.83 8.97
N GLU A 81 -8.25 7.14 8.29
CA GLU A 81 -8.73 5.81 8.67
C GLU A 81 -7.68 4.74 8.32
N GLU A 82 -7.28 3.93 9.29
CA GLU A 82 -6.45 2.75 9.03
C GLU A 82 -7.27 1.71 8.27
N ILE A 83 -6.86 1.42 7.03
CA ILE A 83 -7.55 0.47 6.15
C ILE A 83 -7.08 -0.94 6.46
N GLY A 84 -5.82 -1.11 6.84
CA GLY A 84 -5.33 -2.38 7.32
C GLY A 84 -3.86 -2.42 7.64
N VAL A 85 -3.41 -3.65 7.93
CA VAL A 85 -2.02 -3.98 8.24
C VAL A 85 -1.54 -5.15 7.39
N ALA A 86 -0.26 -5.15 7.07
CA ALA A 86 0.46 -6.25 6.47
C ALA A 86 1.75 -6.50 7.23
N GLU A 87 2.37 -7.66 7.02
CA GLU A 87 3.65 -7.99 7.63
C GLU A 87 4.67 -8.30 6.53
N SER A 88 5.89 -7.76 6.67
CA SER A 88 6.97 -8.13 5.77
C SER A 88 7.60 -9.47 6.16
N SER A 89 8.04 -10.21 5.14
CA SER A 89 8.75 -11.48 5.28
C SER A 89 9.97 -11.33 6.18
N PRO A 90 10.15 -12.19 7.19
CA PRO A 90 11.32 -12.17 8.06
C PRO A 90 12.60 -12.63 7.36
N ILE A 91 12.49 -13.23 6.16
CA ILE A 91 13.62 -13.80 5.42
C ILE A 91 14.23 -12.75 4.49
N ASP A 92 13.39 -12.07 3.71
CA ASP A 92 13.82 -11.21 2.62
C ASP A 92 13.14 -9.83 2.60
N GLY A 93 12.33 -9.53 3.62
CA GLY A 93 11.67 -8.24 3.80
C GLY A 93 10.52 -8.00 2.83
N SER A 94 10.18 -8.97 1.97
CA SER A 94 9.13 -8.82 0.96
C SER A 94 7.74 -8.68 1.58
N TYR A 95 6.88 -7.89 0.95
CA TYR A 95 5.49 -7.75 1.34
C TYR A 95 4.58 -7.61 0.11
N THR A 96 3.28 -7.81 0.31
CA THR A 96 2.26 -7.61 -0.72
C THR A 96 0.99 -7.07 -0.08
N ILE A 97 0.41 -6.02 -0.67
CA ILE A 97 -0.83 -5.37 -0.23
C ILE A 97 -1.75 -5.18 -1.44
N VAL A 98 -3.04 -5.40 -1.24
CA VAL A 98 -4.07 -5.13 -2.26
C VAL A 98 -4.80 -3.85 -1.88
N LEU A 99 -4.72 -2.83 -2.73
CA LEU A 99 -5.30 -1.52 -2.48
C LEU A 99 -6.48 -1.26 -3.42
N PRO A 100 -7.72 -1.15 -2.90
CA PRO A 100 -8.86 -0.70 -3.69
C PRO A 100 -8.62 0.66 -4.33
N ALA A 101 -9.04 0.80 -5.59
CA ALA A 101 -9.02 2.06 -6.33
C ALA A 101 -9.94 3.12 -5.68
N GLY A 102 -9.73 4.39 -6.06
CA GLY A 102 -10.55 5.51 -5.57
C GLY A 102 -10.06 6.13 -4.26
N VAL A 103 -8.94 5.66 -3.71
CA VAL A 103 -8.37 6.13 -2.44
C VAL A 103 -6.91 6.55 -2.61
N GLN A 104 -6.51 7.60 -1.88
CA GLN A 104 -5.11 7.96 -1.69
C GLN A 104 -4.60 7.31 -0.41
N TYR A 105 -3.60 6.44 -0.51
CA TYR A 105 -3.09 5.69 0.62
C TYR A 105 -1.81 6.28 1.18
N GLY A 106 -1.69 6.26 2.50
CA GLY A 106 -0.46 6.47 3.24
C GLY A 106 0.01 5.13 3.74
N MET A 107 1.27 4.80 3.52
CA MET A 107 1.89 3.54 3.94
C MET A 107 3.07 3.82 4.87
N ARG A 108 3.13 3.09 5.98
CA ARG A 108 4.20 3.21 6.98
C ARG A 108 4.60 1.84 7.50
N ALA A 109 5.90 1.52 7.43
CA ALA A 109 6.44 0.34 8.10
C ALA A 109 6.84 0.67 9.54
N GLU A 110 6.60 -0.23 10.49
CA GLU A 110 6.99 -0.11 11.89
C GLU A 110 7.82 -1.31 12.31
N ALA A 111 8.99 -1.04 12.91
CA ALA A 111 9.82 -2.03 13.56
C ALA A 111 10.53 -1.41 14.79
N PRO A 112 10.88 -2.20 15.82
CA PRO A 112 11.58 -1.70 16.99
C PRO A 112 12.92 -1.05 16.65
N GLU A 113 13.23 0.08 17.29
CA GLU A 113 14.49 0.84 17.10
C GLU A 113 14.68 1.50 15.72
N TYR A 114 13.59 1.64 14.97
CA TYR A 114 13.58 2.30 13.68
C TYR A 114 12.56 3.45 13.63
N LEU A 115 12.88 4.48 12.84
CA LEU A 115 11.92 5.47 12.38
C LEU A 115 11.50 5.14 10.96
N ALA A 116 10.21 5.22 10.69
CA ALA A 116 9.65 4.92 9.39
C ALA A 116 9.80 6.08 8.40
N GLU A 117 10.14 5.78 7.15
CA GLU A 117 9.81 6.66 6.04
C GLU A 117 8.40 6.34 5.55
N ASN A 118 7.53 7.35 5.46
CA ASN A 118 6.20 7.16 4.89
C ASN A 118 6.25 7.20 3.36
N ALA A 119 5.47 6.33 2.74
CA ALA A 119 5.19 6.38 1.31
C ALA A 119 3.73 6.79 1.09
N ASN A 120 3.50 7.65 0.10
CA ASN A 120 2.16 8.03 -0.31
C ASN A 120 1.90 7.39 -1.68
N LEU A 121 0.77 6.70 -1.81
CA LEU A 121 0.38 6.02 -3.02
C LEU A 121 -0.98 6.51 -3.48
N ASP A 122 -0.99 7.23 -4.60
CA ASP A 122 -2.24 7.61 -5.26
C ASP A 122 -2.69 6.49 -6.20
N VAL A 123 -3.85 5.90 -5.89
CA VAL A 123 -4.58 4.96 -6.75
C VAL A 123 -6.02 5.42 -6.96
N ALA A 124 -6.31 6.72 -6.74
CA ALA A 124 -7.64 7.28 -6.86
C ALA A 124 -8.16 7.22 -8.31
N ALA A 125 -7.27 7.41 -9.28
CA ALA A 125 -7.59 7.38 -10.71
C ALA A 125 -7.40 6.00 -11.37
N ALA A 126 -7.23 4.92 -10.58
CA ALA A 126 -7.03 3.59 -11.15
C ALA A 126 -8.34 3.04 -11.72
N GLU A 127 -8.41 2.90 -13.05
CA GLU A 127 -9.60 2.37 -13.76
C GLU A 127 -9.51 0.86 -14.07
N LYS A 128 -8.32 0.28 -13.94
CA LYS A 128 -8.04 -1.13 -14.21
C LYS A 128 -7.05 -1.68 -13.19
N TYR A 129 -6.99 -3.01 -13.09
CA TYR A 129 -5.95 -3.69 -12.34
C TYR A 129 -4.56 -3.19 -12.74
N SER A 130 -3.74 -2.94 -11.73
CA SER A 130 -2.38 -2.47 -11.91
C SER A 130 -1.47 -3.03 -10.83
N GLU A 131 -0.19 -3.17 -11.13
CA GLU A 131 0.83 -3.55 -10.16
C GLU A 131 1.78 -2.37 -9.94
N LYS A 132 2.18 -2.14 -8.69
CA LYS A 132 3.17 -1.13 -8.31
C LYS A 132 4.22 -1.74 -7.40
N THR A 133 5.48 -1.38 -7.66
CA THR A 133 6.59 -1.71 -6.76
C THR A 133 6.88 -0.52 -5.86
N GLN A 134 6.84 -0.72 -4.55
CA GLN A 134 7.12 0.30 -3.55
C GLN A 134 7.97 -0.30 -2.42
N ASP A 135 9.25 0.02 -2.37
CA ASP A 135 10.06 -0.32 -1.19
C ASP A 135 9.78 0.66 -0.05
N LEU A 136 9.88 0.18 1.18
CA LEU A 136 9.78 0.97 2.40
C LEU A 136 11.12 0.93 3.12
N TYR A 137 11.59 2.10 3.56
CA TYR A 137 12.86 2.21 4.26
C TYR A 137 12.63 2.57 5.73
N LEU A 138 13.37 1.87 6.58
CA LEU A 138 13.39 2.09 8.02
C LEU A 138 14.75 2.64 8.40
N VAL A 139 14.76 3.81 9.04
CA VAL A 139 15.98 4.48 9.46
C VAL A 139 16.29 4.10 10.91
N PRO A 140 17.43 3.44 11.19
CA PRO A 140 17.73 2.99 12.54
C PRO A 140 17.99 4.18 13.47
N PHE A 141 17.71 4.03 14.76
CA PHE A 141 18.08 5.01 15.78
C PHE A 141 19.60 5.05 16.00
N LYS A 142 20.29 5.76 15.10
CA LYS A 142 21.73 6.01 15.17
C LYS A 142 22.00 7.51 15.01
N VAL A 143 23.05 7.97 15.67
CA VAL A 143 23.48 9.37 15.58
C VAL A 143 23.82 9.70 14.12
N GLY A 144 23.39 10.89 13.68
CA GLY A 144 23.66 11.40 12.34
C GLY A 144 22.71 10.88 11.24
N GLN A 145 21.75 10.02 11.58
CA GLN A 145 20.72 9.62 10.63
C GLN A 145 19.73 10.76 10.36
N LYS A 146 19.21 10.80 9.13
CA LYS A 146 18.23 11.78 8.68
C LYS A 146 16.99 11.05 8.20
N VAL A 147 15.81 11.56 8.59
CA VAL A 147 14.52 11.03 8.17
C VAL A 147 13.69 12.17 7.65
N ARG A 148 13.05 11.96 6.50
CA ARG A 148 12.15 12.95 5.92
C ARG A 148 10.73 12.69 6.43
N LEU A 149 10.14 13.71 7.05
CA LEU A 149 8.72 13.69 7.40
C LEU A 149 7.90 14.11 6.18
N ASN A 150 7.36 13.13 5.45
CA ASN A 150 6.68 13.37 4.15
C ASN A 150 5.27 13.97 4.29
N ASN A 151 4.64 13.84 5.46
CA ASN A 151 3.24 14.25 5.69
C ASN A 151 3.16 15.54 6.52
N ILE A 152 3.99 16.53 6.17
CA ILE A 152 4.03 17.85 6.80
C ILE A 152 3.69 18.90 5.74
N PHE A 153 2.55 19.57 5.93
CA PHE A 153 1.95 20.49 4.97
C PHE A 153 1.75 21.87 5.59
N PHE A 154 2.08 22.89 4.80
CA PHE A 154 1.88 24.30 5.12
C PHE A 154 1.00 24.92 4.06
N PRO A 155 0.03 25.78 4.41
CA PRO A 155 -0.61 26.64 3.42
C PRO A 155 0.44 27.54 2.77
N GLN A 156 0.20 27.89 1.51
CA GLN A 156 1.11 28.75 0.76
C GLN A 156 1.41 30.05 1.53
N SER A 157 2.69 30.37 1.65
CA SER A 157 3.20 31.56 2.36
C SER A 157 2.78 31.65 3.84
N LYS A 158 2.52 30.53 4.52
CA LYS A 158 2.18 30.48 5.95
C LYS A 158 3.10 29.53 6.72
N PHE A 159 3.43 29.90 7.95
CA PHE A 159 4.29 29.09 8.85
C PHE A 159 3.52 28.08 9.70
N TYR A 160 2.19 28.17 9.76
CA TYR A 160 1.38 27.24 10.55
C TYR A 160 1.09 25.96 9.76
N LEU A 161 1.07 24.84 10.48
CA LEU A 161 0.80 23.53 9.92
C LEU A 161 -0.68 23.35 9.59
N GLN A 162 -0.96 22.64 8.50
CA GLN A 162 -2.32 22.18 8.24
C GLN A 162 -2.71 21.08 9.25
N PRO A 163 -3.99 20.98 9.65
CA PRO A 163 -4.48 19.92 10.52
C PRO A 163 -4.11 18.50 10.06
N SER A 164 -4.04 18.28 8.74
CA SER A 164 -3.61 17.02 8.12
C SER A 164 -2.17 16.59 8.46
N SER A 165 -1.34 17.49 8.99
CA SER A 165 0.06 17.19 9.37
C SER A 165 0.22 16.64 10.79
N PHE A 166 -0.77 16.85 11.66
CA PHE A 166 -0.67 16.46 13.07
C PHE A 166 -0.56 14.94 13.31
N PRO A 167 -1.23 14.05 12.53
CA PRO A 167 -1.05 12.61 12.70
C PRO A 167 0.41 12.17 12.62
N GLU A 168 1.19 12.74 11.70
CA GLU A 168 2.61 12.45 11.54
C GLU A 168 3.43 12.87 12.76
N LEU A 169 3.20 14.09 13.24
CA LEU A 169 3.92 14.63 14.41
C LEU A 169 3.55 13.88 15.69
N LEU A 170 2.29 13.48 15.87
CA LEU A 170 1.85 12.71 17.03
C LEU A 170 2.50 11.33 17.06
N ARG A 171 2.75 10.70 15.91
CA ARG A 171 3.53 9.45 15.82
C ARG A 171 4.97 9.67 16.25
N LEU A 172 5.61 10.73 15.77
CA LEU A 172 6.96 11.08 16.20
C LEU A 172 7.04 11.30 17.71
N VAL A 173 6.09 12.03 18.29
CA VAL A 173 5.98 12.22 19.74
C VAL A 173 5.77 10.89 20.48
N LYS A 174 4.93 10.00 19.95
CA LYS A 174 4.74 8.64 20.52
C LYS A 174 6.06 7.87 20.50
N THR A 175 6.80 7.89 19.41
CA THR A 175 8.11 7.24 19.28
C THR A 175 9.11 7.81 20.28
N MET A 176 9.21 9.14 20.40
CA MET A 176 10.12 9.77 21.37
C MET A 176 9.75 9.46 22.82
N LYS A 177 8.46 9.33 23.15
CA LYS A 177 8.00 8.88 24.47
C LYS A 177 8.34 7.41 24.74
N GLN A 178 8.25 6.57 23.71
CA GLN A 178 8.61 5.15 23.79
C GLN A 178 10.12 4.94 23.91
N TYR A 179 10.92 5.84 23.32
CA TYR A 179 12.38 5.80 23.35
C TYR A 179 12.93 7.10 23.98
N PRO A 180 12.93 7.24 25.33
CA PRO A 180 13.24 8.50 26.01
C PRO A 180 14.67 9.03 25.79
N THR A 181 15.59 8.18 25.34
CA THR A 181 16.98 8.56 25.01
C THR A 181 17.13 9.04 23.56
N LEU A 182 16.07 9.00 22.76
CA LEU A 182 16.08 9.47 21.38
C LEU A 182 16.05 11.01 21.37
N GLU A 183 17.15 11.59 20.92
CA GLU A 183 17.25 13.02 20.64
C GLU A 183 17.14 13.27 19.14
N ILE A 184 16.37 14.30 18.77
CA ILE A 184 16.16 14.67 17.36
C ILE A 184 16.44 16.15 17.15
N LEU A 185 16.84 16.48 15.92
CA LEU A 185 16.89 17.85 15.42
C LEU A 185 15.89 17.98 14.28
N ILE A 186 14.93 18.90 14.42
CA ILE A 186 13.96 19.20 13.36
C ILE A 186 14.53 20.29 12.47
N GLY A 187 14.68 20.00 11.18
CA GLY A 187 15.09 20.95 10.15
C GLY A 187 13.96 21.18 9.14
N GLY A 188 13.69 22.44 8.82
CA GLY A 188 12.76 22.84 7.76
C GLY A 188 13.50 23.51 6.61
N HIS A 189 13.08 23.24 5.38
CA HIS A 189 13.60 23.88 4.18
C HIS A 189 12.43 24.45 3.37
N THR A 190 12.51 25.72 2.97
CA THR A 190 11.61 26.32 1.98
C THR A 190 12.25 26.22 0.60
N ASP A 191 11.44 26.15 -0.46
CA ASP A 191 11.93 26.41 -1.80
C ASP A 191 12.03 27.93 -2.04
N ASN A 192 12.36 28.32 -3.27
CA ASN A 192 12.45 29.71 -3.69
C ASN A 192 11.10 30.26 -4.21
N GLN A 193 9.99 29.56 -4.02
CA GLN A 193 8.66 30.01 -4.43
C GLN A 193 7.87 30.56 -3.25
N GLY A 194 7.82 31.88 -3.16
CA GLY A 194 7.00 32.62 -2.21
C GLY A 194 6.60 33.94 -2.82
N ASP A 195 5.45 34.47 -2.41
CA ASP A 195 5.07 35.83 -2.77
C ASP A 195 5.99 36.79 -2.00
N PRO A 196 6.84 37.59 -2.67
CA PRO A 196 7.75 38.53 -2.01
C PRO A 196 7.00 39.62 -1.23
N ALA A 197 5.70 39.79 -1.48
CA ALA A 197 4.86 40.80 -0.86
C ALA A 197 4.16 40.35 0.44
N LEU A 198 4.33 39.09 0.86
CA LEU A 198 3.79 38.53 2.11
C LEU A 198 4.83 38.42 3.22
#